data_AF-A0A935SKE8-F1
#
_entry.id   AF-A0A935SKE8-F1
#
_cell.length_a   1.000
_cell.length_b   1.000
_cell.length_c   1.000
_cell.angle_alpha   90.00
_cell.angle_beta   90.00
_cell.angle_gamma   90.00
#
_symmetry.space_group_name_H-M   'P 1'
#
loop_
_entity.id
_entity.type
_entity.pdbx_description
1 polymer ?
#
loop_
_entity_poly.entity_id
_entity_poly.type
_entity_poly.pdbx_seq_one_letter_code
_entity_poly.pdbx_strand_id
1 'polypeptide(L)'
;MTRAAFLDELELLVRSRYSLVVLDTWEYERAEEALRHVASRLSLHYFEWRRSKGIRRGGGLTDPFIDDTALPTDALRHVEREGTGIYHFPALSAHFEDPLVVAHLHDVVDRFATRRGTLVISGGDVTLPESLRQHAIVISVPAPEGEDYRALMERVTRDHAARMPVRVDLTPSDRARLLHNLAGLSLTEAEKILTRLIMTDGALTAADIPRVTEAKRQAVEQDGLLEYWPTEGGMSQVAGLEGLKEWLARRRAAVLDPERAAAFGLPFPKGILLLGVPGCGKSLCAKSVANEWSLPLLRLDPGLLYDKYIGDSEKNFKRALRTAERMAPIVLWIDEIEKAFASSGGEQDGGVSRRVFGSFLSWLQDRRGDVFVVATANDVSTLPPEFIRKGRFDEVFFVDLPRAASRRAIFEIHLRKRGTDPKGVALDPLVAASEGFSGAEIEQAIVAAQYHAFSDAGTLTQARIAHELSATRPLSRTMAESLGSLRTWARDRTVHADGEAPTPPRPILLS
;
A
#
# COMPACT_ATOMS: atom_id res chain seq x y z
N MET A 1 17.80 -1.70 -2.77
CA MET A 1 19.05 -1.24 -3.39
C MET A 1 19.30 0.13 -2.84
N THR A 2 20.47 0.39 -2.27
CA THR A 2 20.77 1.70 -1.69
C THR A 2 21.05 2.71 -2.81
N ARG A 3 20.97 4.02 -2.50
CA ARG A 3 21.36 5.08 -3.47
C ARG A 3 22.78 4.87 -4.02
N ALA A 4 23.74 4.47 -3.17
CA ALA A 4 25.11 4.21 -3.59
C ALA A 4 25.20 3.03 -4.58
N ALA A 5 24.57 1.90 -4.25
CA ALA A 5 24.55 0.74 -5.13
C ALA A 5 23.87 1.04 -6.48
N PHE A 6 22.81 1.85 -6.48
CA PHE A 6 22.15 2.32 -7.70
C PHE A 6 23.09 3.17 -8.58
N LEU A 7 23.82 4.12 -7.97
CA LEU A 7 24.77 4.96 -8.71
C LEU A 7 25.92 4.13 -9.29
N ASP A 8 26.43 3.15 -8.53
CA ASP A 8 27.48 2.24 -9.00
C ASP A 8 26.99 1.35 -10.15
N GLU A 9 25.77 0.82 -10.06
CA GLU A 9 25.13 0.06 -11.14
C GLU A 9 24.93 0.92 -12.39
N LEU A 10 24.36 2.12 -12.24
CA LEU A 10 24.17 3.04 -13.36
C LEU A 10 25.50 3.45 -14.02
N GLU A 11 26.53 3.72 -13.22
CA GLU A 11 27.89 3.98 -13.73
C GLU A 11 28.42 2.77 -14.51
N LEU A 12 28.27 1.56 -13.96
CA LEU A 12 28.70 0.32 -14.61
C LEU A 12 28.01 0.11 -15.96
N LEU A 13 26.70 0.37 -16.05
CA LEU A 13 25.95 0.25 -17.30
C LEU A 13 26.45 1.21 -18.37
N VAL A 14 26.66 2.48 -18.01
CA VAL A 14 27.21 3.48 -18.94
C VAL A 14 28.64 3.11 -19.36
N ARG A 15 29.49 2.64 -18.42
CA ARG A 15 30.86 2.18 -18.72
C ARG A 15 30.90 0.94 -19.59
N SER A 16 29.94 0.04 -19.41
CA SER A 16 29.79 -1.20 -20.18
C SER A 16 29.13 -0.97 -21.55
N ARG A 17 28.84 0.29 -21.89
CA ARG A 17 28.26 0.71 -23.18
C ARG A 17 26.89 0.09 -23.47
N TYR A 18 26.06 -0.05 -22.44
CA TYR A 18 24.64 -0.26 -22.68
C TYR A 18 24.09 0.95 -23.44
N SER A 19 23.54 0.69 -24.62
CA SER A 19 23.06 1.74 -25.54
C SER A 19 21.72 2.31 -25.08
N LEU A 20 20.87 1.49 -24.45
CA LEU A 20 19.57 1.89 -23.93
C LEU A 20 19.40 1.45 -22.46
N VAL A 21 19.16 2.43 -21.60
CA VAL A 21 18.82 2.22 -20.18
C VAL A 21 17.43 2.80 -19.93
N VAL A 22 16.58 2.07 -19.22
CA VAL A 22 15.27 2.55 -18.76
C VAL A 22 15.30 2.71 -17.26
N LEU A 23 15.04 3.93 -16.79
CA LEU A 23 14.86 4.24 -15.38
C LEU A 23 13.38 4.18 -15.03
N ASP A 24 12.96 3.12 -14.34
CA ASP A 24 11.58 2.99 -13.84
C ASP A 24 11.38 3.92 -12.64
N THR A 25 10.84 5.12 -12.90
CA THR A 25 10.55 6.13 -11.87
C THR A 25 9.63 7.23 -12.39
N TRP A 26 8.82 7.79 -11.50
CA TRP A 26 8.06 9.03 -11.72
C TRP A 26 8.80 10.28 -11.18
N GLU A 27 9.89 10.09 -10.44
CA GLU A 27 10.71 11.17 -9.87
C GLU A 27 11.80 11.61 -10.87
N TYR A 28 11.40 12.25 -11.96
CA TYR A 28 12.30 12.67 -13.05
C TYR A 28 13.48 13.52 -12.57
N GLU A 29 13.28 14.36 -11.55
CA GLU A 29 14.34 15.20 -10.97
C GLU A 29 15.45 14.35 -10.31
N ARG A 30 15.09 13.26 -9.62
CA ARG A 30 16.07 12.35 -9.02
C ARG A 30 16.82 11.54 -10.07
N ALA A 31 16.12 11.12 -11.13
CA ALA A 31 16.75 10.49 -12.29
C ALA A 31 17.76 11.45 -12.95
N GLU A 32 17.38 12.71 -13.17
CA GLU A 32 18.27 13.76 -13.68
C GLU A 32 19.51 13.94 -12.78
N GLU A 33 19.33 14.10 -11.46
CA GLU A 33 20.43 14.31 -10.53
C GLU A 33 21.42 13.14 -10.55
N ALA A 34 20.93 11.91 -10.56
CA ALA A 34 21.75 10.70 -10.64
C ALA A 34 22.52 10.62 -11.96
N LEU A 35 21.86 10.87 -13.09
CA LEU A 35 22.50 10.85 -14.40
C LEU A 35 23.56 11.94 -14.55
N ARG A 36 23.30 13.14 -14.02
CA ARG A 36 24.29 14.23 -13.97
C ARG A 36 25.49 13.85 -13.12
N HIS A 37 25.27 13.22 -11.97
CA HIS A 37 26.35 12.74 -11.11
C HIS A 37 27.24 11.72 -11.84
N VAL A 38 26.62 10.72 -12.50
CA VAL A 38 27.34 9.71 -13.29
C VAL A 38 28.07 10.33 -14.48
N ALA A 39 27.43 11.23 -15.23
CA ALA A 39 28.05 11.96 -16.33
C ALA A 39 29.31 12.71 -15.86
N SER A 40 29.22 13.41 -14.73
CA SER A 40 30.36 14.13 -14.16
C SER A 40 31.50 13.20 -13.74
N ARG A 41 31.21 12.06 -13.12
CA ARG A 41 32.23 11.07 -12.72
C ARG A 41 32.94 10.46 -13.92
N LEU A 42 32.19 10.20 -14.99
CA LEU A 42 32.72 9.61 -16.23
C LEU A 42 33.29 10.63 -17.22
N SER A 43 33.29 11.92 -16.86
CA SER A 43 33.69 13.01 -17.76
C SER A 43 32.93 12.99 -19.10
N LEU A 44 31.65 12.62 -19.05
CA LEU A 44 30.73 12.63 -20.19
C LEU A 44 29.83 13.87 -20.12
N HIS A 45 29.31 14.28 -21.28
CA HIS A 45 28.27 15.30 -21.32
C HIS A 45 26.91 14.68 -21.01
N TYR A 46 26.12 15.40 -20.21
CA TYR A 46 24.72 15.09 -19.95
C TYR A 46 23.84 15.97 -20.84
N PHE A 47 22.85 15.36 -21.47
CA PHE A 47 21.83 16.03 -22.26
C PHE A 47 20.46 15.65 -21.74
N GLU A 48 19.54 16.61 -21.68
CA GLU A 48 18.15 16.39 -21.29
C GLU A 48 17.22 16.85 -22.40
N TRP A 49 16.26 16.02 -22.77
CA TRP A 49 15.18 16.39 -23.67
C TRP A 49 13.92 16.76 -22.88
N ARG A 50 13.25 17.84 -23.28
CA ARG A 50 11.92 18.21 -22.79
C ARG A 50 10.98 18.39 -23.97
N ARG A 51 9.84 17.70 -23.97
CA ARG A 51 8.83 17.79 -25.04
C ARG A 51 8.45 19.22 -25.45
N SER A 52 8.41 20.16 -24.50
CA SER A 52 8.01 21.54 -24.77
C SER A 52 9.11 22.44 -25.31
N LYS A 53 10.38 22.03 -25.26
CA LYS A 53 11.53 22.90 -25.55
C LYS A 53 12.62 22.26 -26.40
N GLY A 54 12.78 20.94 -26.32
CA GLY A 54 13.81 20.18 -27.00
C GLY A 54 14.97 19.76 -26.09
N ILE A 55 16.12 19.50 -26.70
CA ILE A 55 17.34 19.05 -26.03
C ILE A 55 18.08 20.26 -25.45
N ARG A 56 18.64 20.11 -24.25
CA ARG A 56 19.64 21.01 -23.70
C ARG A 56 20.86 20.23 -23.24
N ARG A 57 22.04 20.86 -23.31
CA ARG A 57 23.30 20.31 -22.78
C ARG A 57 23.50 20.85 -21.36
N GLY A 58 23.63 19.95 -20.40
CA GLY A 58 23.60 20.29 -18.98
C GLY A 58 22.19 20.29 -18.39
N GLY A 59 22.10 20.55 -17.08
CA GLY A 59 20.83 20.61 -16.35
C GLY A 59 20.66 21.90 -15.55
N GLY A 60 21.50 22.92 -15.80
CA GLY A 60 21.36 24.22 -15.17
C GLY A 60 20.11 24.94 -15.70
N LEU A 61 19.41 25.70 -14.85
CA LEU A 61 18.20 26.46 -15.26
C LEU A 61 18.46 27.45 -16.40
N THR A 62 19.71 27.84 -16.62
CA THR A 62 20.15 28.84 -17.60
C THR A 62 20.73 28.24 -18.89
N ASP A 63 20.87 26.91 -18.99
CA ASP A 63 21.44 26.27 -20.18
C ASP A 63 20.47 26.40 -21.36
N PRO A 64 20.94 26.84 -22.55
CA PRO A 64 20.08 27.04 -23.72
C PRO A 64 19.58 25.71 -24.28
N PHE A 65 18.38 25.73 -24.83
CA PHE A 65 17.83 24.62 -25.61
C PHE A 65 18.32 24.70 -27.04
N ILE A 66 18.49 23.54 -27.67
CA ILE A 66 18.86 23.37 -29.05
C ILE A 66 17.60 23.53 -29.89
N ASP A 67 17.64 24.47 -30.83
CA ASP A 67 16.52 24.73 -31.74
C ASP A 67 16.11 23.47 -32.53
N ASP A 68 14.83 23.40 -32.90
CA ASP A 68 14.26 22.33 -33.72
C ASP A 68 14.42 20.90 -33.16
N THR A 69 14.52 20.75 -31.84
CA THR A 69 14.59 19.42 -31.18
C THR A 69 13.40 19.14 -30.25
N ALA A 70 12.32 19.92 -30.32
CA ALA A 70 11.14 19.71 -29.49
C ALA A 70 10.38 18.42 -29.85
N LEU A 71 10.32 18.08 -31.13
CA LEU A 71 9.71 16.83 -31.60
C LEU A 71 10.63 15.64 -31.24
N PRO A 72 10.08 14.50 -30.76
CA PRO A 72 10.89 13.34 -30.41
C PRO A 72 11.77 12.81 -31.56
N THR A 73 11.24 12.81 -32.79
CA THR A 73 11.96 12.38 -33.99
C THR A 73 13.16 13.27 -34.29
N ASP A 74 12.99 14.59 -34.25
CA ASP A 74 14.08 15.54 -34.50
C ASP A 74 15.13 15.52 -33.37
N ALA A 75 14.67 15.35 -32.12
CA ALA A 75 15.54 15.14 -30.98
C ALA A 75 16.40 13.88 -31.16
N LEU A 76 15.80 12.73 -31.49
CA LEU A 76 16.55 11.49 -31.71
C LEU A 76 17.52 11.61 -32.90
N ARG A 77 17.11 12.26 -33.99
CA ARG A 77 18.00 12.56 -35.12
C ARG A 77 19.20 13.43 -34.71
N HIS A 78 19.00 14.37 -33.78
CA HIS A 78 20.11 15.15 -33.22
C HIS A 78 21.05 14.26 -32.39
N VAL A 79 20.50 13.36 -31.56
CA VAL A 79 21.28 12.39 -30.76
C VAL A 79 22.13 11.50 -31.66
N GLU A 80 21.56 11.01 -32.76
CA GLU A 80 22.30 10.27 -33.77
C GLU A 80 23.53 11.08 -34.19
N ARG A 81 23.36 12.31 -34.66
CA ARG A 81 24.46 13.14 -35.22
C ARG A 81 25.62 13.34 -34.23
N GLU A 82 25.35 13.81 -33.01
CA GLU A 82 26.36 14.19 -32.01
C GLU A 82 27.04 12.97 -31.33
N GLY A 83 26.27 11.93 -30.99
CA GLY A 83 26.77 10.58 -30.77
C GLY A 83 27.57 10.28 -29.48
N THR A 84 27.82 11.24 -28.58
CA THR A 84 28.65 11.03 -27.37
C THR A 84 28.06 11.71 -26.14
N GLY A 85 27.80 10.95 -25.09
CA GLY A 85 27.24 11.44 -23.83
C GLY A 85 26.08 10.60 -23.30
N ILE A 86 25.51 11.07 -22.19
CA ILE A 86 24.29 10.50 -21.59
C ILE A 86 23.12 11.37 -22.04
N TYR A 87 22.18 10.78 -22.76
CA TYR A 87 21.01 11.47 -23.29
C TYR A 87 19.76 11.02 -22.53
N HIS A 88 19.20 11.91 -21.72
CA HIS A 88 18.03 11.63 -20.89
C HIS A 88 16.75 12.14 -21.55
N PHE A 89 15.80 11.22 -21.76
CA PHE A 89 14.52 11.47 -22.39
C PHE A 89 13.37 11.06 -21.45
N PRO A 90 12.94 11.96 -20.55
CA PRO A 90 11.78 11.73 -19.69
C PRO A 90 10.50 11.53 -20.50
N ALA A 91 9.70 10.54 -20.12
CA ALA A 91 8.38 10.22 -20.69
C ALA A 91 8.35 9.98 -22.20
N LEU A 92 9.47 9.61 -22.84
CA LEU A 92 9.52 9.30 -24.27
C LEU A 92 8.63 8.10 -24.64
N SER A 93 8.36 7.21 -23.70
CA SER A 93 7.51 6.04 -23.89
C SER A 93 6.08 6.36 -24.33
N ALA A 94 5.59 7.57 -24.03
CA ALA A 94 4.29 8.05 -24.52
C ALA A 94 4.23 8.19 -26.05
N HIS A 95 5.37 8.11 -26.75
CA HIS A 95 5.49 8.28 -28.19
C HIS A 95 5.84 6.96 -28.92
N PHE A 96 5.87 5.82 -28.23
CA PHE A 96 6.22 4.54 -28.86
C PHE A 96 5.15 3.98 -29.80
N GLU A 97 3.94 4.58 -29.81
CA GLU A 97 2.92 4.27 -30.82
C GLU A 97 3.29 4.81 -32.21
N ASP A 98 4.18 5.81 -32.29
CA ASP A 98 4.68 6.34 -33.55
C ASP A 98 5.82 5.45 -34.10
N PRO A 99 5.62 4.77 -35.25
CA PRO A 99 6.65 3.92 -35.83
C PRO A 99 7.94 4.67 -36.18
N LEU A 100 7.87 5.97 -36.49
CA LEU A 100 9.06 6.78 -36.81
C LEU A 100 9.92 7.02 -35.58
N VAL A 101 9.31 7.20 -34.41
CA VAL A 101 10.03 7.33 -33.14
C VAL A 101 10.74 6.01 -32.81
N VAL A 102 10.05 4.88 -33.00
CA VAL A 102 10.65 3.55 -32.79
C VAL A 102 11.80 3.29 -33.76
N ALA A 103 11.67 3.69 -35.03
CA ALA A 103 12.74 3.57 -36.02
C ALA A 103 13.99 4.38 -35.63
N HIS A 104 13.81 5.66 -35.27
CA HIS A 104 14.91 6.50 -34.80
C HIS A 104 15.56 5.97 -33.50
N LEU A 105 14.78 5.33 -32.61
CA LEU A 105 15.35 4.68 -31.42
C LEU A 105 16.28 3.53 -31.78
N HIS A 106 15.92 2.70 -32.77
CA HIS A 106 16.82 1.64 -33.27
C HIS A 106 18.11 2.24 -33.82
N ASP A 107 18.02 3.29 -34.64
CA ASP A 107 19.19 3.94 -35.22
C ASP A 107 20.13 4.52 -34.14
N VAL A 108 19.57 5.13 -33.08
CA VAL A 108 20.35 5.61 -31.93
C VAL A 108 21.01 4.45 -31.19
N VAL A 109 20.26 3.37 -30.92
CA VAL A 109 20.74 2.19 -30.18
C VAL A 109 21.90 1.51 -30.91
N ASP A 110 21.76 1.30 -32.21
CA ASP A 110 22.80 0.70 -33.06
C ASP A 110 24.04 1.58 -33.12
N ARG A 111 23.85 2.91 -33.21
CA ARG A 111 24.96 3.86 -33.22
C ARG A 111 25.71 3.89 -31.89
N PHE A 112 25.00 3.79 -30.78
CA PHE A 112 25.59 3.76 -29.44
C PHE A 112 26.30 2.45 -29.12
N ALA A 113 25.98 1.34 -29.79
CA ALA A 113 26.76 0.11 -29.69
C ALA A 113 28.24 0.30 -30.12
N THR A 114 28.51 1.25 -31.04
CA THR A 114 29.86 1.54 -31.55
C THR A 114 30.51 2.80 -30.98
N ARG A 115 29.75 3.67 -30.31
CA ARG A 115 30.23 4.96 -29.76
C ARG A 115 30.07 5.02 -28.24
N ARG A 116 30.64 6.06 -27.60
CA ARG A 116 30.48 6.30 -26.16
C ARG A 116 29.23 7.13 -25.89
N GLY A 117 28.06 6.55 -26.17
CA GLY A 117 26.76 7.15 -25.93
C GLY A 117 25.83 6.19 -25.19
N THR A 118 24.97 6.74 -24.33
CA THR A 118 23.90 5.98 -23.68
C THR A 118 22.61 6.80 -23.75
N LEU A 119 21.55 6.20 -24.28
CA LEU A 119 20.21 6.75 -24.25
C LEU A 119 19.51 6.26 -22.98
N VAL A 120 18.95 7.20 -22.21
CA VAL A 120 18.26 6.91 -20.96
C VAL A 120 16.83 7.40 -21.06
N ILE A 121 15.88 6.48 -20.92
CA ILE A 121 14.45 6.80 -20.88
C ILE A 121 13.99 6.68 -19.44
N SER A 122 13.39 7.74 -18.88
CA SER A 122 12.77 7.66 -17.57
C SER A 122 11.25 7.76 -17.67
N GLY A 123 10.57 7.06 -16.79
CA GLY A 123 9.12 7.03 -16.70
C GLY A 123 8.70 5.86 -15.83
N GLY A 124 7.53 5.94 -15.22
CA GLY A 124 6.99 4.77 -14.53
C GLY A 124 6.26 3.84 -15.48
N ASP A 125 6.45 2.54 -15.28
CA ASP A 125 5.78 1.47 -16.03
C ASP A 125 5.99 1.55 -17.56
N VAL A 126 7.21 1.93 -17.97
CA VAL A 126 7.62 2.04 -19.39
C VAL A 126 7.47 0.69 -20.11
N THR A 127 6.57 0.63 -21.10
CA THR A 127 6.40 -0.54 -21.96
C THR A 127 7.21 -0.38 -23.24
N LEU A 128 8.35 -1.07 -23.34
CA LEU A 128 9.20 -1.01 -24.53
C LEU A 128 8.62 -1.83 -25.71
N PRO A 129 8.77 -1.35 -26.95
CA PRO A 129 8.55 -2.13 -28.17
C PRO A 129 9.36 -3.43 -28.13
N GLU A 130 8.80 -4.53 -28.63
CA GLU A 130 9.41 -5.86 -28.55
C GLU A 130 10.83 -5.90 -29.14
N SER A 131 11.04 -5.19 -30.26
CA SER A 131 12.33 -5.09 -30.94
C SER A 131 13.43 -4.40 -30.12
N LEU A 132 13.07 -3.51 -29.18
CA LEU A 132 14.04 -2.80 -28.34
C LEU A 132 14.34 -3.52 -27.01
N ARG A 133 13.52 -4.50 -26.61
CA ARG A 133 13.64 -5.16 -25.29
C ARG A 133 14.99 -5.87 -25.10
N GLN A 134 15.57 -6.41 -26.16
CA GLN A 134 16.86 -7.11 -26.08
C GLN A 134 18.06 -6.17 -25.91
N HIS A 135 17.89 -4.89 -26.27
CA HIS A 135 18.94 -3.87 -26.21
C HIS A 135 18.80 -2.95 -24.99
N ALA A 136 17.67 -3.05 -24.28
CA ALA A 136 17.38 -2.22 -23.12
C ALA A 136 17.68 -2.97 -21.82
N ILE A 137 18.22 -2.24 -20.86
CA ILE A 137 18.26 -2.67 -19.46
C ILE A 137 17.34 -1.78 -18.63
N VAL A 138 16.47 -2.39 -17.83
CA VAL A 138 15.55 -1.67 -16.95
C VAL A 138 16.12 -1.71 -15.54
N ILE A 139 16.29 -0.54 -14.93
CA ILE A 139 16.67 -0.39 -13.53
C ILE A 139 15.68 0.53 -12.81
N SER A 140 15.34 0.21 -11.58
CA SER A 140 14.42 1.02 -10.77
C SER A 140 15.21 2.00 -9.91
N VAL A 141 14.78 3.26 -9.89
CA VAL A 141 15.36 4.25 -8.98
C VAL A 141 14.92 3.95 -7.56
N PRO A 142 15.84 3.80 -6.59
CA PRO A 142 15.46 3.46 -5.22
C PRO A 142 14.64 4.60 -4.58
N ALA A 143 13.71 4.26 -3.70
CA ALA A 143 12.97 5.25 -2.91
C ALA A 143 13.93 6.16 -2.12
N PRO A 144 13.54 7.41 -1.79
CA PRO A 144 14.39 8.29 -1.00
C PRO A 144 14.70 7.69 0.38
N GLU A 145 15.95 7.82 0.81
CA GLU A 145 16.40 7.34 2.13
C GLU A 145 16.42 8.48 3.16
N GLY A 146 16.63 8.16 4.44
CA GLY A 146 16.65 9.16 5.53
C GLY A 146 17.65 10.31 5.29
N GLU A 147 18.80 10.02 4.67
CA GLU A 147 19.79 11.03 4.26
C GLU A 147 19.24 12.00 3.21
N ASP A 148 18.45 11.51 2.25
CA ASP A 148 17.87 12.34 1.20
C ASP A 148 16.88 13.36 1.79
N TYR A 149 16.03 12.94 2.73
CA TYR A 149 15.11 13.86 3.42
C TYR A 149 15.85 14.86 4.31
N ARG A 150 16.95 14.45 4.95
CA ARG A 150 17.79 15.37 5.75
C ARG A 150 18.40 16.45 4.86
N ALA A 151 19.02 16.03 3.74
CA ALA A 151 19.61 16.95 2.78
C ALA A 151 18.56 17.89 2.18
N LEU A 152 17.36 17.38 1.87
CA LEU A 152 16.24 18.18 1.40
C LEU A 152 15.83 19.25 2.43
N MET A 153 15.62 18.86 3.68
CA MET A 153 15.21 19.79 4.74
C MET A 153 16.26 20.90 4.95
N GLU A 154 17.55 20.55 4.93
CA GLU A 154 18.63 21.53 5.02
C GLU A 154 18.67 22.48 3.82
N ARG A 155 18.49 21.95 2.60
CA ARG A 155 18.43 22.74 1.36
C ARG A 155 17.26 23.73 1.40
N VAL A 156 16.04 23.25 1.64
CA VAL A 156 14.82 24.08 1.69
C VAL A 156 14.96 25.16 2.77
N THR A 157 15.44 24.80 3.95
CA THR A 157 15.65 25.78 5.03
C THR A 157 16.65 26.85 4.61
N ARG A 158 17.78 26.47 3.99
CA ARG A 158 18.83 27.39 3.55
C ARG A 158 18.32 28.33 2.44
N ASP A 159 17.62 27.79 1.46
CA ASP A 159 17.12 28.56 0.31
C ASP A 159 16.08 29.60 0.74
N HIS A 160 15.23 29.26 1.72
CA HIS A 160 14.27 30.21 2.29
C HIS A 160 14.91 31.17 3.29
N ALA A 161 15.89 30.73 4.10
CA ALA A 161 16.63 31.60 5.01
C ALA A 161 17.38 32.73 4.28
N ALA A 162 17.75 32.51 3.01
CA ALA A 162 18.35 33.55 2.17
C ALA A 162 17.36 34.67 1.77
N ARG A 163 16.05 34.45 1.90
CA ARG A 163 15.00 35.38 1.46
C ARG A 163 14.13 35.91 2.61
N MET A 164 14.02 35.17 3.72
CA MET A 164 13.22 35.53 4.89
C MET A 164 13.84 34.96 6.18
N PRO A 165 13.56 35.51 7.37
CA PRO A 165 13.99 34.90 8.61
C PRO A 165 13.32 33.53 8.80
N VAL A 166 14.12 32.46 8.85
CA VAL A 166 13.67 31.09 9.13
C VAL A 166 14.31 30.58 10.41
N ARG A 167 13.50 30.16 11.40
CA ARG A 167 13.97 29.56 12.66
C ARG A 167 13.73 28.05 12.67
N VAL A 168 14.78 27.26 12.91
CA VAL A 168 14.64 25.81 13.15
C VAL A 168 14.78 25.54 14.63
N ASP A 169 13.66 25.26 15.30
CA ASP A 169 13.59 24.95 16.73
C ASP A 169 13.18 23.48 16.93
N LEU A 170 14.12 22.59 16.62
CA LEU A 170 13.94 21.14 16.68
C LEU A 170 15.08 20.52 17.48
N THR A 171 14.74 19.74 18.51
CA THR A 171 15.73 18.87 19.15
C THR A 171 16.18 17.76 18.19
N PRO A 172 17.31 17.07 18.44
CA PRO A 172 17.71 15.92 17.62
C PRO A 172 16.61 14.85 17.50
N SER A 173 15.84 14.64 18.59
CA SER A 173 14.68 13.73 18.61
C SER A 173 13.55 14.25 17.73
N ASP A 174 13.18 15.52 17.84
CA ASP A 174 12.09 16.10 17.03
C ASP A 174 12.44 16.12 15.55
N ARG A 175 13.71 16.39 15.21
CA ARG A 175 14.22 16.29 13.85
C ARG A 175 14.08 14.87 13.31
N ALA A 176 14.50 13.87 14.09
CA ALA A 176 14.36 12.47 13.68
C ALA A 176 12.89 12.10 13.46
N ARG A 177 11.98 12.54 14.34
CA ARG A 177 10.53 12.34 14.20
C ARG A 177 9.98 13.03 12.96
N LEU A 178 10.37 14.27 12.67
CA LEU A 178 9.91 14.99 11.49
C LEU A 178 10.38 14.31 10.19
N LEU A 179 11.65 13.90 10.12
CA LEU A 179 12.20 13.15 8.98
C LEU A 179 11.52 11.79 8.82
N HIS A 180 11.26 11.08 9.92
CA HIS A 180 10.50 9.84 9.90
C HIS A 180 9.07 10.03 9.35
N ASN A 181 8.42 11.16 9.67
CA ASN A 181 7.09 11.47 9.14
C ASN A 181 7.11 11.91 7.67
N LEU A 182 8.24 12.42 7.16
CA LEU A 182 8.42 12.70 5.72
C LEU A 182 8.79 11.45 4.93
N ALA A 183 9.38 10.44 5.58
CA ALA A 183 9.77 9.20 4.95
C ALA A 183 8.57 8.54 4.24
N GLY A 184 8.80 8.14 2.99
CA GLY A 184 7.80 7.53 2.11
C GLY A 184 7.07 8.48 1.17
N LEU A 185 7.27 9.79 1.32
CA LEU A 185 6.89 10.77 0.30
C LEU A 185 7.96 10.88 -0.78
N SER A 186 7.58 11.27 -2.00
CA SER A 186 8.58 11.75 -2.97
C SER A 186 9.29 13.00 -2.43
N LEU A 187 10.52 13.25 -2.89
CA LEU A 187 11.25 14.46 -2.44
C LEU A 187 10.50 15.75 -2.82
N THR A 188 9.82 15.76 -3.97
CA THR A 188 9.01 16.90 -4.42
C THR A 188 7.79 17.13 -3.51
N GLU A 189 7.12 16.08 -3.04
CA GLU A 189 6.02 16.21 -2.06
C GLU A 189 6.53 16.69 -0.70
N ALA A 190 7.62 16.09 -0.21
CA ALA A 190 8.26 16.51 1.03
C ALA A 190 8.71 17.98 0.97
N GLU A 191 9.26 18.42 -0.16
CA GLU A 191 9.66 19.81 -0.39
C GLU A 191 8.46 20.76 -0.29
N LYS A 192 7.35 20.44 -0.97
CA LYS A 192 6.12 21.24 -0.90
C LYS A 192 5.58 21.35 0.53
N ILE A 193 5.63 20.26 1.30
CA ILE A 193 5.19 20.25 2.70
C ILE A 193 6.11 21.13 3.54
N LEU A 194 7.42 20.92 3.49
CA LEU A 194 8.40 21.71 4.22
C LEU A 194 8.30 23.20 3.90
N THR A 195 8.22 23.54 2.62
CA THR A 195 8.03 24.92 2.16
C THR A 195 6.74 25.52 2.72
N ARG A 196 5.62 24.79 2.69
CA ARG A 196 4.34 25.27 3.25
C ARG A 196 4.44 25.54 4.75
N LEU A 197 5.11 24.66 5.51
CA LEU A 197 5.31 24.84 6.95
C LEU A 197 6.11 26.11 7.21
N ILE A 198 7.25 26.28 6.54
CA ILE A 198 8.10 27.48 6.65
C ILE A 198 7.34 28.75 6.26
N MET A 199 6.50 28.70 5.22
CA MET A 199 5.69 29.87 4.80
C MET A 199 4.59 30.22 5.81
N THR A 200 4.20 29.31 6.70
CA THR A 200 3.08 29.55 7.64
C THR A 200 3.48 30.49 8.77
N ASP A 201 4.66 30.29 9.36
CA ASP A 201 5.12 31.05 10.52
C ASP A 201 6.62 31.36 10.52
N GLY A 202 7.34 31.03 9.44
CA GLY A 202 8.79 31.23 9.34
C GLY A 202 9.59 30.28 10.25
N ALA A 203 8.99 29.19 10.75
CA ALA A 203 9.68 28.26 11.62
C ALA A 203 9.45 26.79 11.24
N LEU A 204 10.38 25.95 11.68
CA LEU A 204 10.18 24.50 11.78
C LEU A 204 10.30 24.11 13.23
N THR A 205 9.21 23.60 13.81
CA THR A 205 9.08 23.28 15.23
C THR A 205 8.46 21.90 15.44
N ALA A 206 8.49 21.39 16.68
CA ALA A 206 7.83 20.13 17.01
C ALA A 206 6.30 20.16 16.77
N ALA A 207 5.67 21.33 16.75
CA ALA A 207 4.24 21.51 16.47
C ALA A 207 3.88 21.23 15.00
N ASP A 208 4.87 21.14 14.11
CA ASP A 208 4.66 20.85 12.69
C ASP A 208 4.61 19.35 12.39
N ILE A 209 5.08 18.49 13.31
CA ILE A 209 5.07 17.03 13.12
C ILE A 209 3.64 16.49 12.82
N PRO A 210 2.59 16.89 13.58
CA PRO A 210 1.22 16.50 13.24
C PRO A 210 0.76 17.02 11.87
N ARG A 211 1.21 18.22 11.46
CA ARG A 211 0.87 18.82 10.16
C ARG A 211 1.50 18.05 9.01
N VAL A 212 2.75 17.58 9.17
CA VAL A 212 3.41 16.69 8.20
C VAL A 212 2.63 15.38 8.07
N THR A 213 2.20 14.80 9.20
CA THR A 213 1.42 13.55 9.21
C THR A 213 0.13 13.70 8.42
N GLU A 214 -0.61 14.79 8.63
CA GLU A 214 -1.84 15.09 7.89
C GLU A 214 -1.58 15.38 6.41
N ALA A 215 -0.51 16.12 6.08
CA ALA A 215 -0.17 16.36 4.68
C ALA A 215 0.26 15.06 3.96
N LYS A 216 0.95 14.16 4.64
CA LYS A 216 1.28 12.81 4.14
C LYS A 216 -0.01 12.01 3.88
N ARG A 217 -0.98 12.07 4.79
CA ARG A 217 -2.31 11.46 4.61
C ARG A 217 -2.97 11.92 3.32
N GLN A 218 -3.04 13.24 3.12
CA GLN A 218 -3.68 13.85 1.95
C GLN A 218 -2.97 13.49 0.64
N ALA A 219 -1.63 13.44 0.62
CA ALA A 219 -0.87 13.06 -0.56
C ALA A 219 -1.19 11.63 -1.03
N VAL A 220 -1.39 10.71 -0.09
CA VAL A 220 -1.70 9.32 -0.37
C VAL A 220 -3.13 9.15 -0.91
N GLU A 221 -4.09 9.87 -0.30
CA GLU A 221 -5.49 9.84 -0.74
C GLU A 221 -5.70 10.49 -2.12
N GLN A 222 -4.86 11.47 -2.50
CA GLN A 222 -4.91 12.09 -3.83
C GLN A 222 -4.64 11.10 -4.96
N ASP A 223 -3.83 10.07 -4.74
CA ASP A 223 -3.55 9.05 -5.76
C ASP A 223 -4.77 8.14 -6.03
N GLY A 224 -5.77 8.17 -5.14
CA GLY A 224 -7.06 7.49 -5.29
C GLY A 224 -7.00 5.96 -5.26
N LEU A 225 -5.81 5.38 -5.00
CA LEU A 225 -5.57 3.94 -4.95
C LEU A 225 -5.49 3.38 -3.53
N LEU A 226 -5.15 4.21 -2.55
CA LEU A 226 -5.03 3.84 -1.14
C LEU A 226 -5.77 4.88 -0.29
N GLU A 227 -6.50 4.40 0.70
CA GLU A 227 -7.19 5.24 1.68
C GLU A 227 -6.45 5.16 3.01
N TYR A 228 -6.16 6.31 3.63
CA TYR A 228 -5.64 6.29 4.98
C TYR A 228 -6.79 6.06 5.96
N TRP A 229 -6.68 5.03 6.78
CA TRP A 229 -7.70 4.74 7.78
C TRP A 229 -7.20 5.22 9.16
N PRO A 230 -7.98 6.03 9.89
CA PRO A 230 -7.60 6.42 11.25
C PRO A 230 -7.54 5.18 12.13
N THR A 231 -6.44 5.01 12.85
CA THR A 231 -6.27 3.92 13.83
C THR A 231 -7.05 4.28 15.09
N GLU A 232 -8.37 4.07 15.04
CA GLU A 232 -9.25 4.19 16.18
C GLU A 232 -9.61 2.80 16.72
N GLY A 233 -9.48 2.61 18.02
CA GLY A 233 -9.88 1.38 18.70
C GLY A 233 -8.77 0.33 18.77
N GLY A 234 -8.25 0.11 19.97
CA GLY A 234 -7.32 -0.99 20.23
C GLY A 234 -7.97 -2.36 20.21
N MET A 235 -7.15 -3.40 20.40
CA MET A 235 -7.59 -4.81 20.38
C MET A 235 -8.67 -5.14 21.43
N SER A 236 -8.85 -4.28 22.44
CA SER A 236 -9.95 -4.35 23.43
C SER A 236 -11.35 -4.19 22.84
N GLN A 237 -11.47 -3.63 21.63
CA GLN A 237 -12.73 -3.51 20.91
C GLN A 237 -13.07 -4.75 20.06
N VAL A 238 -12.14 -5.71 19.96
CA VAL A 238 -12.35 -6.98 19.24
C VAL A 238 -12.64 -8.08 20.23
N ALA A 239 -13.88 -8.58 20.21
CA ALA A 239 -14.29 -9.71 21.03
C ALA A 239 -13.91 -11.05 20.39
N GLY A 240 -13.37 -11.98 21.18
CA GLY A 240 -12.86 -13.26 20.69
C GLY A 240 -11.53 -13.13 19.93
N LEU A 241 -11.27 -14.07 19.02
CA LEU A 241 -10.05 -14.18 18.21
C LEU A 241 -8.78 -14.36 19.06
N GLU A 242 -8.87 -15.06 20.18
CA GLU A 242 -7.78 -15.15 21.17
C GLU A 242 -6.49 -15.78 20.60
N GLY A 243 -6.62 -16.80 19.74
CA GLY A 243 -5.46 -17.40 19.06
C GLY A 243 -4.77 -16.42 18.11
N LEU A 244 -5.54 -15.62 17.38
CA LEU A 244 -5.00 -14.56 16.51
C LEU A 244 -4.35 -13.44 17.34
N LYS A 245 -4.98 -12.99 18.42
CA LYS A 245 -4.44 -11.98 19.33
C LYS A 245 -3.11 -12.41 19.93
N GLU A 246 -3.02 -13.64 20.41
CA GLU A 246 -1.77 -14.20 20.95
C GLU A 246 -0.68 -14.26 19.89
N TRP A 247 -1.03 -14.69 18.67
CA TRP A 247 -0.10 -14.76 17.55
C TRP A 247 0.46 -13.38 17.17
N LEU A 248 -0.38 -12.33 17.19
CA LEU A 248 0.00 -10.95 16.92
C LEU A 248 0.86 -10.37 18.06
N ALA A 249 0.50 -10.65 19.31
CA ALA A 249 1.23 -10.18 20.50
C ALA A 249 2.68 -10.69 20.50
N ARG A 250 2.92 -11.93 20.09
CA ARG A 250 4.28 -12.51 19.98
C ARG A 250 5.17 -11.81 18.95
N ARG A 251 4.57 -11.17 17.93
CA ARG A 251 5.30 -10.46 16.85
C ARG A 251 5.50 -8.99 17.13
N ARG A 252 4.70 -8.41 18.03
CA ARG A 252 4.76 -6.99 18.40
C ARG A 252 6.18 -6.54 18.76
N ALA A 253 6.94 -7.34 19.50
CA ALA A 253 8.30 -6.99 19.89
C ALA A 253 9.25 -6.84 18.68
N ALA A 254 9.10 -7.68 17.66
CA ALA A 254 9.92 -7.60 16.45
C ALA A 254 9.57 -6.38 15.58
N VAL A 255 8.32 -5.92 15.64
CA VAL A 255 7.84 -4.73 14.92
C VAL A 255 8.30 -3.43 15.61
N LEU A 256 8.28 -3.39 16.94
CA LEU A 256 8.64 -2.20 17.72
C LEU A 256 10.15 -2.02 17.91
N ASP A 257 10.94 -3.09 17.80
CA ASP A 257 12.40 -3.07 17.92
C ASP A 257 13.04 -3.79 16.73
N PRO A 258 13.00 -3.18 15.53
CA PRO A 258 13.49 -3.80 14.29
C PRO A 258 15.00 -4.04 14.30
N GLU A 259 15.79 -3.21 14.99
CA GLU A 259 17.24 -3.40 15.10
C GLU A 259 17.58 -4.67 15.88
N ARG A 260 16.94 -4.88 17.03
CA ARG A 260 17.08 -6.11 17.80
C ARG A 260 16.54 -7.32 17.04
N ALA A 261 15.42 -7.16 16.33
CA ALA A 261 14.85 -8.22 15.52
C ALA A 261 15.83 -8.67 14.42
N ALA A 262 16.42 -7.71 13.70
CA ALA A 262 17.43 -7.96 12.67
C ALA A 262 18.69 -8.62 13.26
N ALA A 263 19.18 -8.16 14.42
CA ALA A 263 20.31 -8.78 15.11
C ALA A 263 20.04 -10.24 15.54
N PHE A 264 18.78 -10.57 15.84
CA PHE A 264 18.34 -11.94 16.13
C PHE A 264 18.07 -12.78 14.86
N GLY A 265 18.14 -12.18 13.66
CA GLY A 265 17.84 -12.84 12.40
C GLY A 265 16.33 -13.03 12.14
N LEU A 266 15.47 -12.25 12.80
CA LEU A 266 14.04 -12.25 12.52
C LEU A 266 13.72 -11.31 11.36
N PRO A 267 13.04 -11.78 10.30
CA PRO A 267 12.49 -10.89 9.30
C PRO A 267 11.26 -10.15 9.86
N PHE A 268 10.95 -9.00 9.27
CA PHE A 268 9.68 -8.32 9.52
C PHE A 268 8.49 -9.23 9.11
N PRO A 269 7.42 -9.33 9.90
CA PRO A 269 6.29 -10.22 9.62
C PRO A 269 5.62 -9.87 8.29
N LYS A 270 5.34 -10.89 7.47
CA LYS A 270 4.79 -10.68 6.13
C LYS A 270 3.34 -10.24 6.14
N GLY A 271 2.52 -10.86 6.98
CA GLY A 271 1.08 -10.64 6.96
C GLY A 271 0.25 -11.86 7.28
N ILE A 272 -1.06 -11.62 7.40
CA ILE A 272 -2.09 -12.62 7.66
C ILE A 272 -3.21 -12.54 6.62
N LEU A 273 -3.82 -13.69 6.35
CA LEU A 273 -5.06 -13.80 5.59
C LEU A 273 -6.18 -14.21 6.55
N LEU A 274 -7.19 -13.34 6.70
CA LEU A 274 -8.38 -13.59 7.51
C LEU A 274 -9.51 -14.08 6.60
N LEU A 275 -9.81 -15.37 6.68
CA LEU A 275 -10.90 -16.01 5.96
C LEU A 275 -12.06 -16.23 6.91
N GLY A 276 -13.30 -16.13 6.46
CA GLY A 276 -14.42 -16.66 7.23
C GLY A 276 -15.69 -15.85 7.15
N VAL A 277 -16.55 -16.05 8.13
CA VAL A 277 -17.94 -15.61 8.08
C VAL A 277 -18.02 -14.07 8.00
N PRO A 278 -18.83 -13.50 7.09
CA PRO A 278 -19.04 -12.05 7.02
C PRO A 278 -19.59 -11.52 8.35
N GLY A 279 -19.24 -10.28 8.70
CA GLY A 279 -19.71 -9.66 9.94
C GLY A 279 -19.09 -10.18 11.25
N CYS A 280 -18.06 -11.02 11.19
CA CYS A 280 -17.38 -11.58 12.37
C CYS A 280 -16.08 -10.86 12.76
N GLY A 281 -15.91 -9.59 12.36
CA GLY A 281 -14.83 -8.73 12.87
C GLY A 281 -13.49 -8.80 12.13
N LYS A 282 -13.42 -9.40 10.93
CA LYS A 282 -12.19 -9.46 10.11
C LYS A 282 -11.60 -8.07 9.83
N SER A 283 -12.42 -7.17 9.27
CA SER A 283 -12.03 -5.78 8.96
C SER A 283 -11.72 -4.97 10.23
N LEU A 284 -12.43 -5.23 11.34
CA LEU A 284 -12.13 -4.60 12.63
C LEU A 284 -10.78 -5.05 13.18
N CYS A 285 -10.43 -6.33 13.02
CA CYS A 285 -9.14 -6.86 13.43
C CYS A 285 -7.99 -6.14 12.72
N ALA A 286 -8.10 -5.89 11.41
CA ALA A 286 -7.08 -5.14 10.66
C ALA A 286 -6.83 -3.75 11.27
N LYS A 287 -7.92 -3.05 11.64
CA LYS A 287 -7.87 -1.74 12.32
C LYS A 287 -7.18 -1.81 13.67
N SER A 288 -7.53 -2.81 14.46
CA SER A 288 -6.95 -3.00 15.79
C SER A 288 -5.48 -3.39 15.77
N VAL A 289 -5.00 -4.16 14.77
CA VAL A 289 -3.57 -4.50 14.64
C VAL A 289 -2.72 -3.24 14.44
N ALA A 290 -3.15 -2.37 13.51
CA ALA A 290 -2.43 -1.13 13.23
C ALA A 290 -2.31 -0.25 14.48
N ASN A 291 -3.39 -0.12 15.25
CA ASN A 291 -3.37 0.61 16.52
C ASN A 291 -2.46 -0.04 17.56
N GLU A 292 -2.55 -1.37 17.75
CA GLU A 292 -1.76 -2.12 18.74
C GLU A 292 -0.25 -2.04 18.49
N TRP A 293 0.14 -1.99 17.22
CA TRP A 293 1.53 -1.86 16.78
C TRP A 293 1.96 -0.41 16.57
N SER A 294 1.07 0.56 16.76
CA SER A 294 1.32 1.99 16.54
C SER A 294 1.84 2.28 15.12
N LEU A 295 1.32 1.55 14.14
CA LEU A 295 1.65 1.72 12.72
C LEU A 295 0.48 2.39 11.98
N PRO A 296 0.76 3.21 10.95
CA PRO A 296 -0.28 3.72 10.06
C PRO A 296 -1.06 2.58 9.38
N LEU A 297 -2.35 2.81 9.12
CA LEU A 297 -3.20 1.87 8.41
C LEU A 297 -3.58 2.43 7.05
N LEU A 298 -3.21 1.70 5.99
CA LEU A 298 -3.67 1.97 4.63
C LEU A 298 -4.66 0.90 4.21
N ARG A 299 -5.77 1.30 3.63
CA ARG A 299 -6.76 0.41 3.03
C ARG A 299 -6.61 0.42 1.52
N LEU A 300 -6.49 -0.76 0.93
CA LEU A 300 -6.61 -1.01 -0.49
C LEU A 300 -7.95 -1.71 -0.71
N ASP A 301 -8.86 -1.04 -1.44
CA ASP A 301 -10.10 -1.65 -1.90
C ASP A 301 -9.89 -2.20 -3.31
N PRO A 302 -9.84 -3.53 -3.49
CA PRO A 302 -9.59 -4.11 -4.80
C PRO A 302 -10.69 -3.80 -5.83
N GLY A 303 -11.91 -3.46 -5.41
CA GLY A 303 -12.99 -3.06 -6.32
C GLY A 303 -12.70 -1.75 -7.04
N LEU A 304 -12.05 -0.79 -6.36
CA LEU A 304 -11.70 0.52 -6.94
C LEU A 304 -10.69 0.43 -8.09
N LEU A 305 -9.95 -0.67 -8.19
CA LEU A 305 -8.94 -0.89 -9.22
C LEU A 305 -9.55 -1.22 -10.59
N TYR A 306 -10.79 -1.70 -10.61
CA TYR A 306 -11.52 -2.08 -11.82
C TYR A 306 -12.52 -1.01 -12.26
N ASP A 307 -13.06 -0.21 -11.33
CA ASP A 307 -14.13 0.75 -11.62
C ASP A 307 -13.66 2.08 -12.26
N LYS A 308 -12.44 2.55 -11.97
CA LYS A 308 -12.09 3.96 -12.30
C LYS A 308 -11.44 4.21 -13.66
N TYR A 309 -10.77 3.24 -14.28
CA TYR A 309 -10.11 3.44 -15.58
C TYR A 309 -10.02 2.13 -16.35
N ILE A 310 -10.86 2.00 -17.39
CA ILE A 310 -10.88 0.87 -18.32
C ILE A 310 -9.49 0.72 -18.94
N GLY A 311 -8.76 -0.36 -18.59
CA GLY A 311 -7.56 -0.81 -19.32
C GLY A 311 -6.27 -0.98 -18.53
N ASP A 312 -6.17 -0.57 -17.26
CA ASP A 312 -4.86 -0.58 -16.54
C ASP A 312 -4.87 -1.02 -15.07
N SER A 313 -5.79 -1.93 -14.70
CA SER A 313 -5.95 -2.42 -13.32
C SER A 313 -4.68 -3.08 -12.74
N GLU A 314 -3.86 -3.73 -13.57
CA GLU A 314 -2.58 -4.30 -13.15
C GLU A 314 -1.57 -3.22 -12.74
N LYS A 315 -1.42 -2.16 -13.54
CA LYS A 315 -0.49 -1.07 -13.22
C LYS A 315 -0.94 -0.31 -11.99
N ASN A 316 -2.25 -0.08 -11.84
CA ASN A 316 -2.81 0.57 -10.65
C ASN A 316 -2.55 -0.26 -9.39
N PHE A 317 -2.76 -1.57 -9.43
CA PHE A 317 -2.46 -2.43 -8.29
C PHE A 317 -0.96 -2.39 -7.93
N LYS A 318 -0.06 -2.53 -8.92
CA LYS A 318 1.39 -2.41 -8.70
C LYS A 318 1.79 -1.04 -8.14
N ARG A 319 1.17 0.05 -8.63
CA ARG A 319 1.38 1.40 -8.10
C ARG A 319 0.96 1.51 -6.64
N ALA A 320 -0.20 0.95 -6.27
CA ALA A 320 -0.66 0.89 -4.88
C ALA A 320 0.34 0.15 -3.98
N LEU A 321 0.84 -1.02 -4.40
CA LEU A 321 1.84 -1.77 -3.64
C LEU A 321 3.16 -1.00 -3.47
N ARG A 322 3.65 -0.35 -4.52
CA ARG A 322 4.84 0.52 -4.45
C ARG A 322 4.63 1.71 -3.51
N THR A 323 3.43 2.30 -3.50
CA THR A 323 3.09 3.35 -2.53
C THR A 323 3.09 2.81 -1.10
N ALA A 324 2.53 1.63 -0.87
CA ALA A 324 2.58 0.96 0.43
C ALA A 324 4.01 0.68 0.90
N GLU A 325 4.90 0.18 0.02
CA GLU A 325 6.33 -0.02 0.32
C GLU A 325 7.03 1.27 0.71
N ARG A 326 6.83 2.35 -0.07
CA ARG A 326 7.42 3.65 0.24
C ARG A 326 6.98 4.15 1.61
N MET A 327 5.72 3.93 1.96
CA MET A 327 5.16 4.39 3.23
C MET A 327 5.60 3.59 4.46
N ALA A 328 6.24 2.44 4.28
CA ALA A 328 6.65 1.56 5.37
C ALA A 328 7.44 2.31 6.47
N PRO A 329 7.27 1.94 7.76
CA PRO A 329 6.51 0.79 8.25
C PRO A 329 5.00 1.07 8.35
N ILE A 330 4.15 0.17 7.85
CA ILE A 330 2.67 0.31 7.86
C ILE A 330 1.97 -1.03 8.01
N VAL A 331 0.67 -0.97 8.34
CA VAL A 331 -0.27 -2.06 8.06
C VAL A 331 -1.01 -1.75 6.76
N LEU A 332 -0.95 -2.68 5.80
CA LEU A 332 -1.74 -2.63 4.57
C LEU A 332 -2.93 -3.58 4.69
N TRP A 333 -4.13 -3.03 4.81
CA TRP A 333 -5.38 -3.78 4.81
C TRP A 333 -5.92 -3.90 3.38
N ILE A 334 -6.00 -5.14 2.89
CA ILE A 334 -6.65 -5.47 1.62
C ILE A 334 -8.01 -6.07 1.96
N ASP A 335 -9.05 -5.28 1.76
CA ASP A 335 -10.42 -5.67 2.09
C ASP A 335 -11.02 -6.54 0.99
N GLU A 336 -11.73 -7.61 1.38
CA GLU A 336 -12.44 -8.51 0.46
C GLU A 336 -11.66 -8.85 -0.83
N ILE A 337 -10.46 -9.42 -0.66
CA ILE A 337 -9.51 -9.71 -1.74
C ILE A 337 -10.10 -10.63 -2.83
N GLU A 338 -11.12 -11.41 -2.50
CA GLU A 338 -11.89 -12.25 -3.43
C GLU A 338 -12.63 -11.43 -4.50
N LYS A 339 -13.00 -10.17 -4.23
CA LYS A 339 -13.76 -9.33 -5.17
C LYS A 339 -13.01 -9.09 -6.47
N ALA A 340 -11.70 -8.98 -6.39
CA ALA A 340 -10.86 -8.79 -7.55
C ALA A 340 -10.69 -10.07 -8.40
N PHE A 341 -11.06 -11.23 -7.87
CA PHE A 341 -11.20 -12.47 -8.64
C PHE A 341 -12.64 -12.65 -9.14
N ALA A 342 -13.65 -12.20 -8.39
CA ALA A 342 -15.05 -12.33 -8.79
C ALA A 342 -15.40 -11.48 -10.02
N SER A 343 -14.77 -10.31 -10.20
CA SER A 343 -14.92 -9.47 -11.41
C SER A 343 -14.41 -10.12 -12.70
N SER A 344 -13.68 -11.25 -12.61
CA SER A 344 -13.11 -11.99 -13.75
C SER A 344 -13.99 -13.14 -14.28
N GLY A 345 -15.24 -13.27 -13.81
CA GLY A 345 -16.13 -14.40 -14.11
C GLY A 345 -16.64 -14.52 -15.55
N GLY A 346 -16.20 -13.67 -16.48
CA GLY A 346 -16.48 -13.82 -17.92
C GLY A 346 -15.22 -14.18 -18.70
N GLU A 347 -15.35 -15.03 -19.72
CA GLU A 347 -14.29 -15.37 -20.70
C GLU A 347 -13.62 -14.14 -21.36
N GLN A 348 -14.14 -12.93 -21.14
CA GLN A 348 -13.63 -11.67 -21.70
C GLN A 348 -12.41 -11.07 -20.99
N ASP A 349 -12.02 -11.49 -19.78
CA ASP A 349 -10.99 -10.78 -18.99
C ASP A 349 -9.54 -11.34 -19.10
N GLY A 350 -9.30 -12.25 -20.05
CA GLY A 350 -7.95 -12.59 -20.57
C GLY A 350 -6.88 -13.03 -19.55
N GLY A 351 -7.28 -13.48 -18.35
CA GLY A 351 -6.38 -13.87 -17.27
C GLY A 351 -5.65 -12.71 -16.58
N VAL A 352 -6.10 -11.46 -16.77
CA VAL A 352 -5.49 -10.27 -16.17
C VAL A 352 -5.46 -10.37 -14.65
N SER A 353 -6.60 -10.62 -14.00
CA SER A 353 -6.67 -10.74 -12.53
C SER A 353 -5.70 -11.81 -11.99
N ARG A 354 -5.59 -12.97 -12.65
CA ARG A 354 -4.65 -14.01 -12.22
C ARG A 354 -3.18 -13.57 -12.30
N ARG A 355 -2.81 -12.76 -13.31
CA ARG A 355 -1.45 -12.17 -13.43
C ARG A 355 -1.19 -11.10 -12.36
N VAL A 356 -2.17 -10.24 -12.09
CA VAL A 356 -2.11 -9.22 -11.02
C VAL A 356 -1.83 -9.90 -9.68
N PHE A 357 -2.59 -10.95 -9.35
CA PHE A 357 -2.43 -11.64 -8.07
C PHE A 357 -1.24 -12.59 -8.00
N GLY A 358 -0.77 -13.13 -9.13
CA GLY A 358 0.54 -13.76 -9.21
C GLY A 358 1.64 -12.75 -8.83
N SER A 359 1.57 -11.54 -9.38
CA SER A 359 2.50 -10.45 -9.06
C SER A 359 2.39 -10.02 -7.59
N PHE A 360 1.17 -9.96 -7.05
CA PHE A 360 0.93 -9.70 -5.63
C PHE A 360 1.65 -10.70 -4.72
N LEU A 361 1.49 -11.99 -4.98
CA LEU A 361 2.07 -13.04 -4.14
C LEU A 361 3.60 -13.08 -4.25
N SER A 362 4.16 -12.71 -5.41
CA SER A 362 5.61 -12.51 -5.57
C SER A 362 6.07 -11.29 -4.78
N TRP A 363 5.38 -10.16 -4.90
CA TRP A 363 5.63 -8.95 -4.11
C TRP A 363 5.56 -9.23 -2.61
N LEU A 364 4.56 -9.97 -2.13
CA LEU A 364 4.42 -10.33 -0.72
C LEU A 364 5.63 -11.16 -0.20
N GLN A 365 6.38 -11.83 -1.07
CA GLN A 365 7.60 -12.55 -0.70
C GLN A 365 8.85 -11.67 -0.78
N ASP A 366 8.96 -10.87 -1.83
CA ASP A 366 10.22 -10.21 -2.22
C ASP A 366 10.23 -8.70 -1.94
N ARG A 367 9.14 -8.15 -1.40
CA ARG A 367 9.02 -6.71 -1.13
C ARG A 367 10.16 -6.20 -0.27
N ARG A 368 10.50 -4.93 -0.52
CA ARG A 368 11.43 -4.17 0.29
C ARG A 368 10.62 -3.21 1.15
N GLY A 369 10.73 -3.35 2.47
CA GLY A 369 10.04 -2.49 3.43
C GLY A 369 9.14 -3.24 4.41
N ASP A 370 8.99 -2.65 5.59
CA ASP A 370 8.28 -3.17 6.75
C ASP A 370 6.75 -2.98 6.63
N VAL A 371 6.15 -3.57 5.59
CA VAL A 371 4.71 -3.55 5.34
C VAL A 371 4.08 -4.81 5.92
N PHE A 372 3.18 -4.73 6.89
CA PHE A 372 2.42 -5.89 7.36
C PHE A 372 1.08 -5.98 6.64
N VAL A 373 0.85 -7.05 5.89
CA VAL A 373 -0.40 -7.18 5.10
C VAL A 373 -1.48 -7.90 5.89
N VAL A 374 -2.66 -7.30 6.00
CA VAL A 374 -3.88 -7.95 6.49
C VAL A 374 -4.86 -8.06 5.33
N ALA A 375 -4.95 -9.24 4.74
CA ALA A 375 -5.94 -9.51 3.70
C ALA A 375 -7.18 -10.15 4.32
N THR A 376 -8.37 -9.75 3.89
CA THR A 376 -9.63 -10.39 4.34
C THR A 376 -10.35 -11.03 3.17
N ALA A 377 -11.00 -12.18 3.40
CA ALA A 377 -11.95 -12.74 2.45
C ALA A 377 -13.15 -13.41 3.12
N ASN A 378 -14.30 -13.32 2.46
CA ASN A 378 -15.54 -13.99 2.87
C ASN A 378 -15.82 -15.25 2.04
N ASP A 379 -15.36 -15.29 0.79
CA ASP A 379 -15.48 -16.43 -0.11
C ASP A 379 -14.10 -16.95 -0.52
N VAL A 380 -13.94 -18.27 -0.46
CA VAL A 380 -12.70 -18.99 -0.82
C VAL A 380 -12.81 -19.66 -2.18
N SER A 381 -14.01 -19.74 -2.77
CA SER A 381 -14.25 -20.44 -4.04
C SER A 381 -13.53 -19.79 -5.22
N THR A 382 -13.37 -18.47 -5.16
CA THR A 382 -12.70 -17.66 -6.19
C THR A 382 -11.21 -17.44 -5.89
N LEU A 383 -10.75 -17.80 -4.69
CA LEU A 383 -9.36 -17.59 -4.29
C LEU A 383 -8.45 -18.69 -4.89
N PRO A 384 -7.35 -18.30 -5.55
CA PRO A 384 -6.37 -19.25 -6.01
C PRO A 384 -5.73 -20.03 -4.83
N PRO A 385 -5.50 -21.36 -4.95
CA PRO A 385 -4.86 -22.17 -3.91
C PRO A 385 -3.51 -21.62 -3.42
N GLU A 386 -2.83 -20.85 -4.26
CA GLU A 386 -1.55 -20.20 -4.00
C GLU A 386 -1.59 -19.29 -2.76
N PHE A 387 -2.75 -18.71 -2.41
CA PHE A 387 -2.93 -17.86 -1.22
C PHE A 387 -2.84 -18.62 0.11
N ILE A 388 -3.15 -19.93 0.10
CA ILE A 388 -3.23 -20.76 1.32
C ILE A 388 -1.91 -21.51 1.57
N ARG A 389 -1.00 -21.48 0.60
CA ARG A 389 0.29 -22.16 0.72
C ARG A 389 1.12 -21.51 1.83
N LYS A 390 1.49 -22.32 2.83
CA LYS A 390 2.38 -21.89 3.93
C LYS A 390 3.65 -21.22 3.36
N GLY A 391 3.99 -20.07 3.95
CA GLY A 391 5.13 -19.24 3.56
C GLY A 391 4.76 -18.00 2.74
N ARG A 392 3.57 -17.97 2.12
CA ARG A 392 3.08 -16.77 1.41
C ARG A 392 2.63 -15.69 2.39
N PHE A 393 1.58 -15.99 3.13
CA PHE A 393 1.28 -15.33 4.40
C PHE A 393 2.03 -16.05 5.52
N ASP A 394 2.29 -15.33 6.61
CA ASP A 394 2.84 -15.96 7.81
C ASP A 394 1.84 -16.93 8.43
N GLU A 395 0.55 -16.59 8.35
CA GLU A 395 -0.54 -17.45 8.81
C GLU A 395 -1.86 -17.16 8.09
N VAL A 396 -2.69 -18.19 7.95
CA VAL A 396 -4.05 -18.08 7.41
C VAL A 396 -5.03 -18.45 8.52
N PHE A 397 -5.83 -17.47 8.94
CA PHE A 397 -6.78 -17.65 10.03
C PHE A 397 -8.21 -17.80 9.52
N PHE A 398 -8.94 -18.76 10.07
CA PHE A 398 -10.38 -18.89 9.89
C PHE A 398 -11.14 -18.26 11.07
N VAL A 399 -11.95 -17.27 10.73
CA VAL A 399 -12.83 -16.53 11.63
C VAL A 399 -14.25 -17.08 11.49
N ASP A 400 -14.68 -17.85 12.48
CA ASP A 400 -16.02 -18.41 12.54
C ASP A 400 -16.99 -17.49 13.32
N LEU A 401 -18.25 -17.91 13.41
CA LEU A 401 -19.25 -17.27 14.26
C LEU A 401 -18.78 -17.19 15.73
N PRO A 402 -19.07 -16.08 16.42
CA PRO A 402 -18.65 -15.88 17.80
C PRO A 402 -19.27 -16.91 18.76
N ARG A 403 -18.43 -17.46 19.64
CA ARG A 403 -18.85 -18.31 20.77
C ARG A 403 -19.62 -17.50 21.81
N ALA A 404 -20.26 -18.18 22.77
CA ALA A 404 -21.05 -17.54 23.82
C ALA A 404 -20.28 -16.44 24.58
N ALA A 405 -19.03 -16.70 24.96
CA ALA A 405 -18.17 -15.70 25.63
C ALA A 405 -17.91 -14.49 24.72
N SER A 406 -17.58 -14.71 23.45
CA SER A 406 -17.38 -13.64 22.47
C SER A 406 -18.67 -12.84 22.24
N ARG A 407 -19.83 -13.50 22.10
CA ARG A 407 -21.13 -12.83 21.96
C ARG A 407 -21.46 -11.96 23.18
N ARG A 408 -21.18 -12.43 24.39
CA ARG A 408 -21.33 -11.62 25.61
C ARG A 408 -20.50 -10.34 25.51
N ALA A 409 -19.21 -10.46 25.18
CA ALA A 409 -18.33 -9.31 25.03
C ALA A 409 -18.80 -8.36 23.91
N ILE A 410 -19.32 -8.88 22.80
CA ILE A 410 -19.92 -8.10 21.71
C ILE A 410 -21.10 -7.27 22.24
N PHE A 411 -22.05 -7.87 22.97
CA PHE A 411 -23.15 -7.12 23.60
C PHE A 411 -22.61 -6.01 24.50
N GLU A 412 -21.66 -6.31 25.38
CA GLU A 412 -21.10 -5.32 26.29
C GLU A 412 -20.44 -4.14 25.57
N ILE A 413 -19.65 -4.41 24.53
CA ILE A 413 -18.98 -3.37 23.73
C ILE A 413 -20.03 -2.47 23.06
N HIS A 414 -21.03 -3.07 22.40
CA HIS A 414 -22.03 -2.31 21.65
C HIS A 414 -23.02 -1.56 22.55
N LEU A 415 -23.33 -2.07 23.74
CA LEU A 415 -24.12 -1.35 24.75
C LEU A 415 -23.36 -0.14 25.31
N ARG A 416 -22.08 -0.31 25.68
CA ARG A 416 -21.23 0.81 26.16
C ARG A 416 -21.08 1.90 25.11
N LYS A 417 -20.83 1.52 23.84
CA LYS A 417 -20.74 2.45 22.71
C LYS A 417 -22.01 3.30 22.53
N ARG A 418 -23.14 2.80 23.03
CA ARG A 418 -24.48 3.41 22.95
C ARG A 418 -24.92 4.04 24.28
N GLY A 419 -24.00 4.23 25.22
CA GLY A 419 -24.28 4.87 26.51
C GLY A 419 -25.12 4.03 27.47
N THR A 420 -25.29 2.74 27.21
CA THR A 420 -26.03 1.82 28.10
C THR A 420 -25.04 1.02 28.94
N ASP A 421 -25.19 1.03 30.26
CA ASP A 421 -24.37 0.18 31.15
C ASP A 421 -24.77 -1.29 30.98
N PRO A 422 -23.87 -2.18 30.51
CA PRO A 422 -24.17 -3.60 30.36
C PRO A 422 -24.57 -4.27 31.67
N LYS A 423 -24.16 -3.75 32.84
CA LYS A 423 -24.56 -4.31 34.14
C LYS A 423 -26.06 -4.15 34.41
N GLY A 424 -26.71 -3.17 33.79
CA GLY A 424 -28.16 -2.95 33.89
C GLY A 424 -28.97 -3.87 32.96
N VAL A 425 -28.33 -4.70 32.14
CA VAL A 425 -28.98 -5.57 31.16
C VAL A 425 -28.64 -7.02 31.46
N ALA A 426 -29.65 -7.89 31.60
CA ALA A 426 -29.43 -9.32 31.75
C ALA A 426 -28.89 -9.90 30.42
N LEU A 427 -27.59 -10.12 30.32
CA LEU A 427 -26.95 -10.57 29.07
C LEU A 427 -27.10 -12.07 28.79
N ASP A 428 -27.24 -12.91 29.82
CA ASP A 428 -27.30 -14.37 29.63
C ASP A 428 -28.45 -14.81 28.69
N PRO A 429 -29.68 -14.29 28.82
CA PRO A 429 -30.76 -14.58 27.88
C PRO A 429 -30.45 -14.11 26.44
N LEU A 430 -29.79 -12.96 26.29
CA LEU A 430 -29.42 -12.42 24.97
C LEU A 430 -28.33 -13.27 24.30
N VAL A 431 -27.36 -13.76 25.08
CA VAL A 431 -26.30 -14.65 24.59
C VAL A 431 -26.86 -16.00 24.15
N ALA A 432 -27.86 -16.52 24.85
CA ALA A 432 -28.58 -17.73 24.47
C ALA A 432 -29.42 -17.52 23.20
N ALA A 433 -30.17 -16.41 23.13
CA ALA A 433 -31.02 -16.09 21.98
C ALA A 433 -30.23 -15.76 20.69
N SER A 434 -28.96 -15.37 20.82
CA SER A 434 -28.07 -15.01 19.70
C SER A 434 -27.18 -16.17 19.21
N GLU A 435 -27.53 -17.42 19.53
CA GLU A 435 -26.80 -18.56 18.97
C GLU A 435 -26.84 -18.57 17.43
N GLY A 436 -25.67 -18.64 16.81
CA GLY A 436 -25.53 -18.59 15.36
C GLY A 436 -25.54 -17.18 14.75
N PHE A 437 -25.57 -16.12 15.56
CA PHE A 437 -25.44 -14.75 15.08
C PHE A 437 -23.97 -14.35 14.93
N SER A 438 -23.68 -13.57 13.89
CA SER A 438 -22.42 -12.83 13.73
C SER A 438 -22.38 -11.60 14.64
N GLY A 439 -21.20 -11.00 14.80
CA GLY A 439 -21.06 -9.77 15.58
C GLY A 439 -21.86 -8.60 14.97
N ALA A 440 -21.86 -8.49 13.63
CA ALA A 440 -22.66 -7.51 12.93
C ALA A 440 -24.17 -7.69 13.17
N GLU A 441 -24.68 -8.91 13.17
CA GLU A 441 -26.11 -9.15 13.43
C GLU A 441 -26.51 -8.83 14.87
N ILE A 442 -25.64 -9.13 15.84
CA ILE A 442 -25.84 -8.71 17.23
C ILE A 442 -25.88 -7.18 17.33
N GLU A 443 -24.96 -6.48 16.67
CA GLU A 443 -24.97 -5.03 16.60
C GLU A 443 -26.29 -4.51 16.01
N GLN A 444 -26.73 -5.06 14.88
CA GLN A 444 -27.96 -4.63 14.22
C GLN A 444 -29.20 -4.89 15.07
N ALA A 445 -29.26 -5.99 15.82
CA ALA A 445 -30.37 -6.25 16.75
C ALA A 445 -30.44 -5.18 17.86
N ILE A 446 -29.28 -4.73 18.37
CA ILE A 446 -29.24 -3.63 19.36
C ILE A 446 -29.69 -2.31 18.71
N VAL A 447 -29.25 -2.02 17.48
CA VAL A 447 -29.66 -0.81 16.73
C VAL A 447 -31.16 -0.80 16.46
N ALA A 448 -31.72 -1.92 16.00
CA ALA A 448 -33.16 -2.05 15.78
C ALA A 448 -33.95 -1.84 17.09
N ALA A 449 -33.47 -2.41 18.19
CA ALA A 449 -34.10 -2.24 19.50
C ALA A 449 -34.03 -0.79 19.99
N GLN A 450 -32.97 -0.04 19.63
CA GLN A 450 -32.88 1.39 19.90
C GLN A 450 -33.88 2.20 19.09
N TYR A 451 -34.08 1.90 17.80
CA TYR A 451 -35.11 2.56 17.00
C TYR A 451 -36.50 2.34 17.58
N HIS A 452 -36.80 1.12 18.01
CA HIS A 452 -38.06 0.80 18.67
C HIS A 452 -38.21 1.53 20.02
N ALA A 453 -37.15 1.58 20.84
CA ALA A 453 -37.16 2.34 22.08
C ALA A 453 -37.37 3.85 21.84
N PHE A 454 -36.71 4.41 20.83
CA PHE A 454 -36.83 5.82 20.47
C PHE A 454 -38.23 6.17 19.97
N SER A 455 -38.82 5.33 19.11
CA SER A 455 -40.18 5.52 18.59
C SER A 455 -41.23 5.57 19.70
N ASP A 456 -41.04 4.77 20.76
CA ASP A 456 -41.97 4.69 21.88
C ASP A 456 -41.65 5.67 23.03
N ALA A 457 -40.68 6.58 22.84
CA ALA A 457 -40.13 7.45 23.89
C ALA A 457 -39.68 6.68 25.15
N GLY A 458 -39.22 5.43 24.97
CA GLY A 458 -38.77 4.53 26.03
C GLY A 458 -37.25 4.38 26.10
N THR A 459 -36.79 3.44 26.93
CA THR A 459 -35.37 3.09 27.07
C THR A 459 -35.05 1.77 26.37
N LEU A 460 -33.77 1.57 26.04
CA LEU A 460 -33.28 0.28 25.55
C LEU A 460 -33.34 -0.74 26.70
N THR A 461 -34.12 -1.79 26.52
CA THR A 461 -34.28 -2.87 27.51
C THR A 461 -33.86 -4.22 26.94
N GLN A 462 -33.53 -5.15 27.83
CA GLN A 462 -33.24 -6.54 27.48
C GLN A 462 -34.36 -7.19 26.67
N ALA A 463 -35.63 -6.92 27.01
CA ALA A 463 -36.79 -7.46 26.31
C ALA A 463 -36.88 -6.96 24.85
N ARG A 464 -36.60 -5.68 24.60
CA ARG A 464 -36.58 -5.12 23.23
C ARG A 464 -35.48 -5.75 22.39
N ILE A 465 -34.27 -5.91 22.93
CA ILE A 465 -33.17 -6.58 22.21
C ILE A 465 -33.52 -8.04 21.92
N ALA A 466 -34.09 -8.75 22.90
CA ALA A 466 -34.51 -10.14 22.71
C ALA A 466 -35.59 -10.29 21.62
N HIS A 467 -36.53 -9.33 21.54
CA HIS A 467 -37.53 -9.29 20.48
C HIS A 467 -36.88 -9.19 19.10
N GLU A 468 -35.97 -8.25 18.90
CA GLU A 468 -35.27 -8.08 17.61
C GLU A 468 -34.43 -9.29 17.23
N LEU A 469 -33.75 -9.93 18.20
CA LEU A 469 -33.03 -11.18 17.98
C LEU A 469 -33.98 -12.29 17.50
N SER A 470 -35.17 -12.42 18.10
CA SER A 470 -36.14 -13.43 17.70
C SER A 470 -36.79 -13.17 16.34
N ALA A 471 -36.91 -11.90 15.94
CA ALA A 471 -37.44 -11.49 14.64
C ALA A 471 -36.40 -11.64 13.51
N THR A 472 -35.12 -11.68 13.85
CA THR A 472 -34.02 -11.78 12.88
C THR A 472 -33.71 -13.23 12.53
N ARG A 473 -33.60 -13.54 11.22
CA ARG A 473 -33.09 -14.83 10.76
C ARG A 473 -31.58 -14.74 10.57
N PRO A 474 -30.75 -15.42 11.38
CA PRO A 474 -29.31 -15.25 11.31
C PRO A 474 -28.69 -15.85 10.04
N LEU A 475 -27.52 -15.34 9.65
CA LEU A 475 -26.69 -15.80 8.53
C LEU A 475 -26.37 -17.29 8.62
N SER A 476 -26.19 -17.81 9.84
CA SER A 476 -26.00 -19.26 10.06
C SER A 476 -27.13 -20.13 9.53
N ARG A 477 -28.35 -19.58 9.40
CA ARG A 477 -29.52 -20.27 8.82
C ARG A 477 -29.73 -19.93 7.36
N THR A 478 -29.61 -18.66 6.98
CA THR A 478 -29.86 -18.23 5.59
C THR A 478 -28.77 -18.67 4.62
N MET A 479 -27.53 -18.82 5.10
CA MET A 479 -26.35 -19.21 4.32
C MET A 479 -25.74 -20.52 4.84
N ALA A 480 -26.56 -21.41 5.42
CA ALA A 480 -26.11 -22.63 6.09
C ALA A 480 -25.23 -23.53 5.20
N GLU A 481 -25.61 -23.69 3.93
CA GLU A 481 -24.87 -24.51 2.96
C GLU A 481 -23.50 -23.90 2.65
N SER A 482 -23.45 -22.61 2.30
CA SER A 482 -22.21 -21.88 2.02
C SER A 482 -21.28 -21.83 3.24
N LEU A 483 -21.82 -21.67 4.44
CA LEU A 483 -21.03 -21.71 5.68
C LEU A 483 -20.52 -23.12 5.98
N GLY A 484 -21.32 -24.15 5.72
CA GLY A 484 -20.93 -25.55 5.85
C GLY A 484 -19.77 -25.91 4.92
N SER A 485 -19.84 -25.48 3.66
CA SER A 485 -18.76 -25.69 2.68
C SER A 485 -17.50 -24.94 3.08
N LEU A 486 -17.61 -23.68 3.49
CA LEU A 486 -16.50 -22.84 3.93
C LEU A 486 -15.79 -23.43 5.16
N ARG A 487 -16.54 -23.88 6.18
CA ARG A 487 -15.98 -24.54 7.38
C ARG A 487 -15.29 -25.85 7.05
N THR A 488 -15.90 -26.65 6.18
CA THR A 488 -15.32 -27.93 5.73
C THR A 488 -14.01 -27.69 5.00
N TRP A 489 -13.98 -26.68 4.13
CA TRP A 489 -12.78 -26.28 3.42
C TRP A 489 -11.68 -25.79 4.37
N ALA A 490 -12.03 -24.99 5.38
CA ALA A 490 -11.09 -24.35 6.30
C ALA A 490 -10.43 -25.31 7.29
N ARG A 491 -11.14 -26.39 7.70
CA ARG A 491 -10.73 -27.32 8.76
C ARG A 491 -9.28 -27.81 8.67
N ASP A 492 -8.83 -28.20 7.48
CA ASP A 492 -7.50 -28.78 7.27
C ASP A 492 -6.52 -27.80 6.62
N ARG A 493 -6.93 -26.54 6.42
CA ARG A 493 -6.21 -25.54 5.61
C ARG A 493 -5.84 -24.27 6.37
N THR A 494 -6.42 -24.05 7.54
CA THR A 494 -6.32 -22.77 8.26
C THR A 494 -6.17 -23.01 9.76
N VAL A 495 -5.71 -21.98 10.47
CA VAL A 495 -5.70 -21.94 11.93
C VAL A 495 -6.99 -21.26 12.41
N HIS A 496 -7.66 -21.83 13.41
CA HIS A 496 -8.83 -21.17 13.99
C HIS A 496 -8.41 -19.90 14.75
N ALA A 497 -9.05 -18.77 14.44
CA ALA A 497 -8.71 -17.50 15.06
C ALA A 497 -8.95 -17.47 16.58
N ASP A 498 -9.88 -18.28 17.09
CA ASP A 498 -10.15 -18.44 18.53
C ASP A 498 -9.23 -19.48 19.23
N GLY A 499 -8.27 -20.09 18.52
CA GLY A 499 -7.35 -21.09 19.06
C GLY A 499 -7.83 -22.55 18.86
N GLU A 500 -8.84 -22.99 19.59
CA GLU A 500 -9.40 -24.36 19.42
C GLU A 500 -10.41 -24.43 18.27
N ALA A 501 -10.44 -25.55 17.54
CA ALA A 501 -11.46 -25.82 16.54
C ALA A 501 -12.86 -25.97 17.18
N PRO A 502 -13.95 -25.49 16.57
CA PRO A 502 -15.29 -25.69 17.10
C PRO A 502 -15.63 -27.18 17.17
N THR A 503 -16.10 -27.63 18.33
CA THR A 503 -16.76 -28.94 18.48
C THR A 503 -17.96 -28.96 17.52
N PRO A 504 -18.12 -29.98 16.66
CA PRO A 504 -19.26 -30.03 15.75
C PRO A 504 -20.57 -29.94 16.55
N PRO A 505 -21.59 -29.22 16.06
CA PRO A 505 -22.88 -29.17 16.73
C PRO A 505 -23.40 -30.60 16.89
N ARG A 506 -23.88 -30.94 18.09
CA ARG A 506 -24.57 -32.23 18.29
C ARG A 506 -25.73 -32.28 17.31
N PRO A 507 -25.93 -33.40 16.59
CA PRO A 507 -27.08 -33.54 15.70
C PRO A 507 -28.34 -33.30 16.53
N ILE A 508 -29.19 -32.39 16.06
CA ILE A 508 -30.54 -32.22 16.59
C ILE A 508 -31.26 -33.51 16.24
N LEU A 509 -31.32 -34.44 17.20
CA LEU A 509 -32.22 -35.59 17.12
C LEU A 509 -33.63 -35.01 17.17
N LEU A 510 -34.30 -34.98 16.01
CA LEU A 510 -35.75 -34.84 15.95
C LEU A 510 -36.34 -36.09 16.60
N SER A 511 -36.80 -35.95 17.84
CA SER A 511 -37.66 -36.92 18.54
C SER A 511 -39.11 -36.52 18.40
#